data_AF-A0A6A6XQE4-F1
#
_entry.id   AF-A0A6A6XQE4-F1
#
_cell.length_a   1.000
_cell.length_b   1.000
_cell.length_c   1.000
_cell.angle_alpha   90.00
_cell.angle_beta   90.00
_cell.angle_gamma   90.00
#
_symmetry.space_group_name_H-M   'P 1'
#
loop_
_entity.id
_entity.type
_entity.pdbx_description
1 polymer ?
#
loop_
_entity_poly.entity_id
_entity_poly.type
_entity_poly.pdbx_seq_one_letter_code
_entity_poly.pdbx_strand_id
1 'polypeptide(L)'
;MFEQFVPRHIFPLFIATTITFGGAMPFWAGPERAIIAFGLPERTSVSKPAHALIITQSARVSALGVALWGMYLGGHFEAMDMLFASLGYVGLVDTYVCWKEGMAGKAVFRAVSTAPIAIWGLLGMTAGR
;
A
#
# COMPACT_ATOMS: atom_id res chain seq x y z
N MET A 1 21.64 12.62 -4.38
CA MET A 1 20.54 11.66 -4.05
C MET A 1 19.18 12.10 -4.61
N PHE A 2 18.85 13.40 -4.60
CA PHE A 2 17.58 13.94 -5.12
C PHE A 2 17.74 14.86 -6.34
N GLU A 3 18.83 14.75 -7.11
CA GLU A 3 19.06 15.61 -8.29
C GLU A 3 17.97 15.44 -9.37
N GLN A 4 17.32 14.29 -9.38
CA GLN A 4 16.19 13.95 -10.24
C GLN A 4 14.81 14.34 -9.68
N PHE A 5 14.74 15.02 -8.54
CA PHE A 5 13.48 15.40 -7.93
C PHE A 5 12.77 16.51 -8.72
N VAL A 6 11.50 16.26 -9.04
CA VAL A 6 10.57 17.26 -9.58
C VAL A 6 9.26 17.21 -8.79
N PRO A 7 8.44 18.28 -8.78
CA PRO A 7 7.24 18.34 -7.92
C PRO A 7 6.26 17.16 -8.09
N ARG A 8 6.15 16.59 -9.29
CA ARG A 8 5.34 15.39 -9.55
C ARG A 8 5.81 14.16 -8.76
N HIS A 9 7.03 14.16 -8.23
CA HIS A 9 7.57 13.05 -7.45
C HIS A 9 7.06 13.01 -6.00
N ILE A 10 6.45 14.10 -5.52
CA ILE A 10 5.95 14.20 -4.14
C ILE A 10 4.92 13.10 -3.85
N PHE A 11 3.94 12.92 -4.74
CA PHE A 11 2.91 11.91 -4.59
C PHE A 11 3.50 10.48 -4.55
N PRO A 12 4.31 10.04 -5.53
CA PRO A 12 4.95 8.72 -5.48
C PRO A 12 5.76 8.47 -4.22
N LEU A 13 6.54 9.45 -3.77
CA LEU A 13 7.39 9.32 -2.59
C LEU A 13 6.57 9.23 -1.31
N PHE A 14 5.48 9.99 -1.22
CA PHE A 14 4.52 9.88 -0.13
C PHE A 14 3.90 8.48 -0.08
N ILE A 15 3.47 7.95 -1.23
CA ILE A 15 2.91 6.59 -1.32
C ILE A 15 3.97 5.53 -0.97
N ALA A 16 5.19 5.62 -1.50
CA ALA A 16 6.28 4.70 -1.16
C ALA A 16 6.57 4.69 0.35
N THR A 17 6.55 5.86 0.98
CA THR A 17 6.74 6.02 2.43
C THR A 17 5.60 5.39 3.22
N THR A 18 4.35 5.68 2.86
CA THR A 18 3.18 5.13 3.55
C THR A 18 3.06 3.61 3.39
N ILE A 19 3.45 3.05 2.24
CA ILE A 19 3.49 1.59 2.01
C ILE A 19 4.61 0.95 2.83
N THR A 20 5.81 1.54 2.87
CA THR A 20 6.95 1.00 3.62
C THR A 20 6.62 0.90 5.11
N PHE A 21 6.19 2.02 5.68
CA PHE A 21 5.96 2.17 7.10
C PHE A 21 4.58 1.65 7.52
N GLY A 22 3.52 1.93 6.75
CA GLY A 22 2.21 1.35 7.00
C GLY A 22 2.21 -0.17 6.88
N GLY A 23 2.96 -0.73 5.92
CA GLY A 23 3.21 -2.15 5.82
C GLY A 23 3.91 -2.71 7.06
N ALA A 24 4.80 -1.95 7.71
CA ALA A 24 5.57 -2.41 8.85
C ALA A 24 4.81 -2.35 10.18
N MET A 25 3.55 -1.92 10.15
CA MET A 25 2.74 -1.68 11.35
C MET A 25 2.70 -2.84 12.35
N PRO A 26 2.55 -4.12 11.94
CA PRO A 26 2.52 -5.22 12.91
C PRO A 26 3.80 -5.35 13.74
N PHE A 27 4.95 -4.90 13.22
CA PHE A 27 6.24 -5.05 13.90
C PHE A 27 6.44 -4.05 15.03
N TRP A 28 5.85 -2.85 14.94
CA TRP A 28 6.01 -1.81 15.97
C TRP A 28 4.75 -1.52 16.80
N ALA A 29 3.55 -1.80 16.26
CA ALA A 29 2.27 -1.51 16.94
C ALA A 29 1.51 -2.78 17.32
N GLY A 30 2.02 -3.94 16.92
CA GLY A 30 1.41 -5.25 17.15
C GLY A 30 0.40 -5.65 16.05
N PRO A 31 0.20 -6.97 15.87
CA PRO A 31 -0.65 -7.51 14.81
C PRO A 31 -2.13 -7.17 14.99
N GLU A 32 -2.61 -7.06 16.23
CA GLU A 32 -4.00 -6.70 16.54
C GLU A 32 -4.35 -5.31 16.00
N ARG A 33 -3.53 -4.30 16.32
CA ARG A 33 -3.73 -2.93 15.84
C ARG A 33 -3.60 -2.84 14.32
N ALA A 34 -2.73 -3.64 13.71
CA ALA A 34 -2.59 -3.70 12.26
C ALA A 34 -3.83 -4.28 11.57
N ILE A 35 -4.47 -5.31 12.14
CA ILE A 35 -5.72 -5.88 11.61
C ILE A 35 -6.85 -4.84 11.67
N ILE A 36 -6.97 -4.13 12.79
CA ILE A 36 -7.97 -3.06 12.96
C ILE A 36 -7.71 -1.90 11.99
N ALA A 37 -6.45 -1.49 11.87
CA ALA A 37 -6.05 -0.41 10.95
C ALA A 37 -6.26 -0.77 9.48
N PHE A 38 -6.02 -2.03 9.11
CA PHE A 38 -6.33 -2.56 7.78
C PHE A 38 -7.82 -2.43 7.44
N GLY A 39 -8.69 -2.50 8.47
CA GLY A 39 -10.14 -2.34 8.36
C GLY A 39 -10.93 -3.62 8.58
N LEU A 40 -10.33 -4.64 9.20
CA LEU A 40 -11.01 -5.88 9.60
C LEU A 40 -11.69 -5.73 10.97
N PRO A 41 -12.71 -6.55 11.27
CA PRO A 41 -13.43 -6.48 12.53
C PRO A 41 -12.59 -6.98 13.71
N GLU A 42 -12.91 -6.47 14.91
CA GLU A 42 -12.22 -6.79 16.18
C GLU A 42 -12.21 -8.29 16.52
N ARG A 43 -13.27 -9.02 16.12
CA ARG A 43 -13.31 -10.49 16.25
C ARG A 43 -12.14 -11.20 15.55
N THR A 44 -11.61 -10.59 14.48
CA THR A 44 -10.47 -11.12 13.73
C THR A 44 -9.15 -10.66 14.34
N SER A 45 -9.13 -9.50 15.01
CA SER A 45 -7.91 -8.93 15.60
C SER A 45 -7.42 -9.69 16.83
N VAL A 46 -8.26 -10.46 17.50
CA VAL A 46 -7.87 -11.33 18.64
C VAL A 46 -7.37 -12.72 18.20
N SER A 47 -7.50 -13.07 16.92
CA SER A 47 -7.16 -14.39 16.40
C SER A 47 -5.65 -14.53 16.16
N LYS A 48 -4.96 -15.38 16.95
CA LYS A 48 -3.54 -15.68 16.76
C LYS A 48 -3.19 -16.20 15.35
N PRO A 49 -3.99 -17.09 14.72
CA PRO A 49 -3.78 -17.45 13.31
C PRO A 49 -3.81 -16.24 12.37
N ALA A 50 -4.71 -15.27 12.59
CA ALA A 50 -4.76 -14.06 11.79
C ALA A 50 -3.52 -13.17 12.01
N HIS A 51 -2.91 -13.20 13.20
CA HIS A 51 -1.67 -12.46 13.48
C HIS A 51 -0.50 -12.93 12.62
N ALA A 52 -0.32 -14.24 12.45
CA ALA A 52 0.75 -14.76 11.59
C ALA A 52 0.56 -14.33 10.12
N LEU A 53 -0.69 -14.35 9.65
CA LEU A 53 -1.03 -13.91 8.30
C LEU A 53 -0.84 -12.41 8.11
N ILE A 54 -1.29 -11.58 9.04
CA ILE A 54 -1.12 -10.13 8.89
C ILE A 54 0.36 -9.74 8.91
N ILE A 55 1.18 -10.33 9.79
CA ILE A 55 2.62 -10.06 9.85
C ILE A 55 3.30 -10.40 8.53
N THR A 56 3.02 -11.58 7.98
CA THR A 56 3.64 -12.04 6.72
C THR A 56 3.16 -11.24 5.51
N GLN A 57 1.88 -10.86 5.44
CA GLN A 57 1.35 -9.98 4.39
C GLN A 57 1.93 -8.57 4.49
N SER A 58 1.97 -8.01 5.70
CA SER A 58 2.57 -6.71 5.99
C SER A 58 4.03 -6.62 5.58
N ALA A 59 4.83 -7.67 5.83
CA ALA A 59 6.20 -7.73 5.37
C ALA A 59 6.32 -7.59 3.84
N ARG A 60 5.41 -8.21 3.08
CA ARG A 60 5.37 -8.10 1.61
C ARG A 60 5.01 -6.69 1.17
N VAL A 61 4.04 -6.06 1.83
CA VAL A 61 3.66 -4.66 1.58
C VAL A 61 4.84 -3.73 1.86
N SER A 62 5.52 -3.89 3.00
CA SER A 62 6.75 -3.11 3.30
C SER A 62 7.84 -3.32 2.24
N ALA A 63 8.04 -4.56 1.78
CA ALA A 63 9.01 -4.85 0.74
C ALA A 63 8.69 -4.13 -0.59
N LEU A 64 7.40 -3.99 -0.95
CA LEU A 64 6.99 -3.17 -2.10
C LEU A 64 7.35 -1.69 -1.89
N GLY A 65 7.17 -1.16 -0.69
CA GLY A 65 7.58 0.20 -0.34
C GLY A 65 9.10 0.42 -0.46
N VAL A 66 9.89 -0.54 0.03
CA VAL A 66 11.35 -0.54 -0.13
C VAL A 66 11.74 -0.62 -1.61
N ALA A 67 11.06 -1.45 -2.40
CA ALA A 67 11.29 -1.56 -3.84
C ALA A 67 10.98 -0.24 -4.57
N LEU A 68 9.88 0.44 -4.23
CA LEU A 68 9.54 1.76 -4.77
C LEU A 68 10.64 2.80 -4.48
N TRP A 69 11.18 2.80 -3.26
CA TRP A 69 12.33 3.64 -2.91
C TRP A 69 13.58 3.27 -3.71
N GLY A 70 13.87 1.98 -3.86
CA GLY A 70 14.98 1.49 -4.69
C GLY A 70 14.85 1.92 -6.16
N MET A 71 13.66 1.79 -6.74
CA MET A 71 13.36 2.24 -8.10
C MET A 71 13.54 3.75 -8.24
N TYR A 72 13.06 4.53 -7.27
CA TYR A 72 13.22 5.98 -7.29
C TYR A 72 14.68 6.39 -7.22
N LEU A 73 15.46 5.81 -6.29
CA LEU A 73 16.87 6.11 -6.13
C LEU A 73 17.71 5.67 -7.35
N GLY A 74 17.29 4.61 -8.04
CA GLY A 74 17.88 4.15 -9.30
C GLY A 74 17.38 4.87 -10.56
N GLY A 75 16.45 5.83 -10.45
CA GLY A 75 15.90 6.56 -11.60
C GLY A 75 14.93 5.74 -12.47
N HIS A 76 14.42 4.61 -11.97
CA HIS A 76 13.50 3.71 -12.67
C HIS A 76 12.02 4.15 -12.51
N PHE A 77 11.69 5.35 -12.95
CA PHE A 77 10.34 5.93 -12.76
C PHE A 77 9.23 5.15 -13.46
N GLU A 78 9.50 4.58 -14.63
CA GLU A 78 8.53 3.74 -15.35
C GLU A 78 8.21 2.44 -14.59
N ALA A 79 9.22 1.83 -13.96
CA ALA A 79 9.00 0.65 -13.11
C ALA A 79 8.16 1.01 -11.87
N MET A 80 8.36 2.22 -11.33
CA MET A 80 7.56 2.75 -10.22
C MET A 80 6.09 2.90 -10.62
N ASP A 81 5.83 3.46 -11.80
CA ASP A 81 4.48 3.60 -12.37
C ASP A 81 3.82 2.24 -12.66
N MET A 82 4.56 1.25 -13.18
CA MET A 82 4.05 -0.11 -13.34
C MET A 82 3.66 -0.74 -11.99
N LEU A 83 4.48 -0.54 -10.96
CA LEU A 83 4.18 -1.06 -9.63
C LEU A 83 2.94 -0.38 -9.05
N PHE A 84 2.80 0.94 -9.20
CA PHE A 84 1.57 1.66 -8.80
C PHE A 84 0.32 1.19 -9.53
N ALA A 85 0.38 0.99 -10.85
CA ALA A 85 -0.73 0.41 -11.60
C ALA A 85 -1.11 -0.96 -11.03
N SER A 86 -0.13 -1.80 -10.71
CA SER A 86 -0.36 -3.14 -10.13
C SER A 86 -0.96 -3.10 -8.72
N LEU A 87 -0.70 -2.05 -7.92
CA LEU A 87 -1.34 -1.86 -6.61
C LEU A 87 -2.86 -1.67 -6.74
N GLY A 88 -3.38 -1.33 -7.92
CA GLY A 88 -4.82 -1.34 -8.19
C GLY A 88 -5.46 -2.70 -7.93
N TYR A 89 -4.79 -3.80 -8.32
CA TYR A 89 -5.26 -5.15 -8.01
C TYR A 89 -5.33 -5.41 -6.50
N VAL A 90 -4.30 -4.99 -5.75
CA VAL A 90 -4.26 -5.12 -4.28
C VAL A 90 -5.43 -4.34 -3.66
N GLY A 91 -5.66 -3.11 -4.12
CA GLY A 91 -6.78 -2.28 -3.69
C GLY A 91 -8.16 -2.91 -3.94
N LEU A 92 -8.35 -3.55 -5.09
CA LEU A 92 -9.59 -4.29 -5.41
C LEU A 92 -9.80 -5.49 -4.48
N VAL A 93 -8.76 -6.29 -4.27
CA VAL A 93 -8.83 -7.46 -3.38
C VAL A 93 -9.15 -7.02 -1.94
N ASP A 94 -8.47 -5.99 -1.44
CA ASP A 94 -8.71 -5.52 -0.08
C ASP A 94 -10.11 -4.92 0.09
N THR A 95 -10.61 -4.21 -0.93
CA THR A 95 -11.98 -3.71 -0.97
C THR A 95 -12.97 -4.86 -0.88
N TYR A 96 -12.78 -5.90 -1.70
CA TYR A 96 -13.63 -7.08 -1.71
C TYR A 96 -13.66 -7.79 -0.35
N VAL A 97 -12.49 -7.98 0.28
CA VAL A 97 -12.39 -8.62 1.60
C VAL A 97 -13.07 -7.78 2.68
N CYS A 98 -12.80 -6.47 2.75
CA CYS A 98 -13.45 -5.58 3.72
C CYS A 98 -14.97 -5.55 3.53
N TRP A 99 -15.46 -5.59 2.29
CA TRP A 99 -16.89 -5.67 2.01
C TRP A 99 -17.48 -6.97 2.57
N LYS A 100 -16.85 -8.11 2.26
CA LYS A 100 -17.30 -9.43 2.69
C LYS A 100 -17.33 -9.58 4.21
N GLU A 101 -16.41 -8.92 4.90
CA GLU A 101 -16.32 -8.88 6.36
C GLU A 101 -17.29 -7.91 7.03
N GLY A 102 -18.19 -7.29 6.26
CA GLY A 102 -19.21 -6.35 6.77
C GLY A 102 -18.70 -4.93 7.01
N MET A 103 -17.46 -4.64 6.60
CA MET A 103 -16.78 -3.36 6.85
C MET A 103 -16.90 -2.42 5.64
N ALA A 104 -18.13 -2.11 5.21
CA ALA A 104 -18.42 -1.36 3.99
C ALA A 104 -17.72 0.02 3.93
N GLY A 105 -17.69 0.76 5.04
CA GLY A 105 -17.00 2.05 5.10
C GLY A 105 -15.49 1.94 4.87
N LYS A 106 -14.86 0.87 5.36
CA LYS A 106 -13.44 0.57 5.12
C LYS A 106 -13.22 0.11 3.69
N ALA A 107 -14.11 -0.71 3.14
CA ALA A 107 -14.04 -1.12 1.73
C ALA A 107 -14.06 0.08 0.78
N VAL A 108 -15.00 1.02 0.97
CA VAL A 108 -15.06 2.26 0.17
C VAL A 108 -13.78 3.08 0.32
N PHE A 109 -13.28 3.25 1.56
CA PHE A 109 -12.02 3.94 1.79
C PHE A 109 -10.85 3.30 1.03
N ARG A 110 -10.77 1.97 1.01
CA ARG A 110 -9.71 1.25 0.26
C ARG A 110 -9.83 1.45 -1.24
N ALA A 111 -11.03 1.33 -1.81
CA ALA A 111 -11.24 1.56 -3.23
C ALA A 111 -10.87 2.98 -3.64
N VAL A 112 -11.35 3.98 -2.89
CA VAL A 112 -11.14 5.40 -3.20
C VAL A 112 -9.70 5.83 -2.96
N SER A 113 -9.00 5.29 -1.96
CA SER A 113 -7.60 5.64 -1.70
C SER A 113 -6.62 4.96 -2.67
N THR A 114 -6.93 3.76 -3.14
CA THR A 114 -6.04 3.01 -4.05
C THR A 114 -6.26 3.34 -5.52
N ALA A 115 -7.47 3.77 -5.93
CA ALA A 115 -7.76 4.14 -7.30
C ALA A 115 -6.86 5.28 -7.84
N PRO A 116 -6.63 6.40 -7.13
CA PRO A 116 -5.71 7.44 -7.58
C PRO A 116 -4.28 6.94 -7.76
N ILE A 117 -3.82 6.03 -6.90
CA ILE A 117 -2.47 5.43 -7.00
C ILE A 117 -2.37 4.60 -8.29
N ALA A 118 -3.36 3.75 -8.54
CA ALA A 118 -3.38 2.91 -9.73
C ALA A 118 -3.49 3.75 -11.02
N ILE A 119 -4.36 4.77 -11.03
CA ILE A 119 -4.52 5.69 -12.15
C ILE A 119 -3.21 6.46 -12.40
N TRP A 120 -2.54 6.93 -11.34
CA TRP A 120 -1.25 7.62 -11.46
C TRP A 120 -0.20 6.76 -12.17
N GLY A 121 -0.11 5.49 -11.79
CA GLY A 121 0.76 4.52 -12.43
C GLY A 121 0.38 4.22 -13.88
N LEU A 122 -0.92 4.01 -14.17
CA LEU A 122 -1.41 3.74 -15.52
C LEU A 122 -1.14 4.89 -16.49
N LEU A 123 -1.20 6.13 -16.00
CA LEU A 123 -0.92 7.33 -16.78
C LEU A 123 0.58 7.61 -16.92
N GLY A 124 1.47 6.88 -16.24
CA GLY A 124 2.91 7.12 -16.32
C GLY A 124 3.33 8.47 -15.74
N MET A 125 2.59 8.97 -14.74
CA MET A 125 2.75 10.33 -14.22
C MET A 125 4.08 10.53 -13.48
N THR A 126 4.69 9.47 -12.95
CA THR A 126 6.00 9.57 -12.29
C THR A 126 7.11 9.72 -13.35
N ALA A 127 7.05 8.90 -14.40
CA ALA A 127 7.95 9.00 -15.55
C ALA A 127 7.73 10.30 -16.35
N GLY A 128 6.53 10.89 -16.28
CA GLY A 128 6.19 12.13 -16.97
C GLY A 128 5.72 11.92 -18.41
N ARG A 129 4.96 10.86 -18.64
CA ARG A 129 4.26 10.61 -19.91
C ARG A 129 2.96 11.40 -20.02
#